data_AF-A0A8S3XB94-F1
#
_entry.id   AF-A0A8S3XB94-F1
#
_cell.length_a   1.000
_cell.length_b   1.000
_cell.length_c   1.000
_cell.angle_alpha   90.00
_cell.angle_beta   90.00
_cell.angle_gamma   90.00
#
_symmetry.space_group_name_H-M   'P 1'
#
loop_
_entity.id
_entity.type
_entity.pdbx_description
1 polymer ?
#
loop_
_entity_poly.entity_id
_entity_poly.type
_entity_poly.pdbx_seq_one_letter_code
_entity_poly.pdbx_strand_id
1 'polypeptide(L)'
;MVYPRKRMDPQLMINAAPGAWGVCSDSGWMTSELFLDWFKKFVEFSGATPERPVLLLLDGHSTHTKNIDLINEARTHGVIILCFPPHTTHRLQVADVAYMRPLSTYYDHQIMAWHRSTPGMTK
;
A
#
# COMPACT_ATOMS: atom_id res chain seq x y z
N MET A 1 -3.03 -1.53 5.55
CA MET A 1 -3.71 -0.23 5.59
C MET A 1 -3.06 0.64 6.66
N VAL A 2 -2.91 1.94 6.41
CA VAL A 2 -2.36 2.89 7.40
C VAL A 2 -3.51 3.80 7.88
N TYR A 3 -3.77 3.84 9.18
CA TYR A 3 -4.85 4.64 9.77
C TYR A 3 -4.29 5.90 10.46
N PRO A 4 -4.94 7.08 10.32
CA PRO A 4 -4.51 8.34 10.96
C PRO A 4 -4.83 8.34 12.46
N ARG A 5 -4.00 7.64 13.24
CA ARG A 5 -4.16 7.45 14.69
C ARG A 5 -2.81 7.26 15.38
N LYS A 6 -2.77 7.54 16.68
CA LYS A 6 -1.62 7.22 17.54
C LYS A 6 -1.59 5.75 18.00
N ARG A 7 -2.75 5.10 18.06
CA ARG A 7 -2.91 3.74 18.58
C ARG A 7 -3.85 2.94 17.69
N MET A 8 -3.49 1.68 17.47
CA MET A 8 -4.31 0.74 16.73
C MET A 8 -5.57 0.41 17.54
N ASP A 9 -6.72 0.49 16.87
CA ASP A 9 -8.01 0.10 17.40
C ASP A 9 -8.43 -1.19 16.69
N PRO A 10 -8.63 -2.31 17.41
CA PRO A 10 -9.02 -3.59 16.80
C PRO A 10 -10.28 -3.50 15.95
N GLN A 11 -11.17 -2.54 16.24
CA GLN A 11 -12.40 -2.35 15.46
C GLN A 11 -12.14 -1.97 14.01
N LEU A 12 -10.99 -1.38 13.71
CA LEU A 12 -10.61 -0.96 12.35
C LEU A 12 -10.31 -2.13 11.41
N MET A 13 -10.07 -3.31 11.98
CA MET A 13 -9.78 -4.54 11.23
C MET A 13 -10.96 -5.52 11.24
N ILE A 14 -12.12 -5.14 11.80
CA ILE A 14 -13.33 -5.98 11.73
C ILE A 14 -13.71 -6.18 10.25
N ASN A 15 -13.95 -7.44 9.87
CA ASN A 15 -14.24 -7.87 8.50
C ASN A 15 -13.12 -7.60 7.48
N ALA A 16 -11.89 -7.34 7.94
CA ALA A 16 -10.75 -7.27 7.04
C ALA A 16 -10.50 -8.64 6.38
N ALA A 17 -10.00 -8.64 5.15
CA ALA A 17 -9.70 -9.88 4.43
C ALA A 17 -8.68 -10.74 5.21
N PRO A 18 -8.73 -12.07 5.10
CA PRO A 18 -7.72 -12.93 5.71
C PRO A 18 -6.31 -12.52 5.30
N GLY A 19 -5.41 -12.38 6.27
CA GLY A 19 -4.04 -11.91 6.04
C GLY A 19 -3.90 -10.39 5.86
N ALA A 20 -5.00 -9.62 5.95
CA ALA A 20 -4.92 -8.17 5.92
C ALA A 20 -4.12 -7.64 7.11
N TRP A 21 -3.23 -6.71 6.82
CA TRP A 21 -2.37 -6.07 7.80
C TRP A 21 -2.68 -4.57 7.90
N GLY A 22 -2.83 -4.08 9.13
CA GLY A 22 -3.19 -2.71 9.45
C GLY A 22 -2.22 -2.12 10.46
N VAL A 23 -1.81 -0.87 10.23
CA VAL A 23 -0.93 -0.10 11.12
C VAL A 23 -1.45 1.33 11.26
N CYS A 24 -0.93 2.05 12.24
CA CYS A 24 -1.29 3.45 12.45
C CYS A 24 -0.09 4.37 12.24
N SER A 25 -0.36 5.57 11.74
CA SER A 25 0.56 6.70 11.81
C SER A 25 -0.20 7.95 12.22
N ASP A 26 0.48 8.92 12.82
CA ASP A 26 -0.17 10.15 13.31
C ASP A 26 -0.97 10.87 12.22
N SER A 27 -0.47 10.83 10.99
CA SER A 27 -1.05 11.51 9.83
C SER A 27 -1.85 10.58 8.92
N GLY A 28 -1.80 9.27 9.15
CA GLY A 28 -2.38 8.23 8.28
C GLY A 28 -1.57 7.99 7.00
N TRP A 29 -0.48 8.72 6.80
CA TRP A 29 0.42 8.53 5.67
C TRP A 29 1.48 7.48 5.97
N MET A 30 2.03 6.90 4.90
CA MET A 30 3.19 6.02 4.97
C MET A 30 4.43 6.80 5.44
N THR A 31 5.17 6.23 6.40
CA THR A 31 6.49 6.73 6.81
C THR A 31 7.58 5.77 6.33
N SER A 32 8.84 6.19 6.36
CA SER A 32 9.97 5.34 5.97
C SER A 32 10.11 4.10 6.86
N GLU A 33 9.78 4.22 8.14
CA GLU A 33 9.82 3.12 9.11
C GLU A 33 8.69 2.12 8.84
N LEU A 34 7.45 2.62 8.66
CA LEU A 34 6.31 1.77 8.32
C LEU A 34 6.49 1.09 6.96
N PHE A 35 7.16 1.76 6.03
CA PHE A 35 7.49 1.16 4.73
C PHE A 35 8.48 0.01 4.88
N LEU A 36 9.46 0.11 5.78
CA LEU A 36 10.39 -0.99 6.06
C LEU A 36 9.66 -2.19 6.69
N ASP A 37 8.75 -1.95 7.62
CA ASP A 37 7.92 -3.01 8.21
C ASP A 37 7.03 -3.68 7.16
N TRP A 38 6.42 -2.88 6.29
CA TRP A 38 5.67 -3.37 5.13
C TRP A 38 6.56 -4.21 4.20
N PHE A 39 7.79 -3.76 3.94
CA PHE A 39 8.73 -4.46 3.06
C PHE A 39 9.10 -5.85 3.58
N LYS A 40 9.34 -5.98 4.90
CA LYS A 40 9.58 -7.29 5.53
C LYS A 40 8.40 -8.24 5.34
N LYS A 41 7.18 -7.71 5.46
CA LYS A 41 5.95 -8.48 5.16
C LYS A 41 5.80 -8.82 3.68
N PHE A 42 6.23 -7.94 2.79
CA PHE A 42 6.27 -8.22 1.36
C PHE A 42 7.25 -9.34 1.02
N VAL A 43 8.43 -9.39 1.65
CA VAL A 43 9.38 -10.49 1.48
C VAL A 43 8.75 -11.82 1.91
N GLU A 44 8.13 -11.86 3.09
CA GLU A 44 7.40 -13.03 3.61
C GLU A 44 6.30 -13.50 2.63
N PHE A 45 5.51 -12.55 2.12
CA PHE A 45 4.40 -12.84 1.21
C PHE A 45 4.86 -13.30 -0.18
N SER A 46 5.88 -12.65 -0.75
CA SER A 46 6.39 -12.98 -2.09
C SER A 46 7.25 -14.24 -2.11
N GLY A 47 7.79 -14.63 -0.96
CA GLY A 47 8.74 -15.73 -0.80
C GLY A 47 10.06 -15.47 -1.53
N ALA A 48 10.44 -14.20 -1.72
CA ALA A 48 11.64 -13.82 -2.44
C ALA A 48 12.88 -14.45 -1.81
N THR A 49 13.77 -15.00 -2.64
CA THR A 49 15.09 -15.47 -2.22
C THR A 49 16.14 -15.05 -3.27
N PRO A 50 17.43 -15.07 -2.94
CA PRO A 50 18.49 -14.80 -3.93
C PRO A 50 18.43 -15.70 -5.18
N GLU A 51 17.96 -16.94 -5.04
CA GLU A 51 17.80 -17.91 -6.14
C GLU A 51 16.51 -17.69 -6.95
N ARG A 52 15.50 -17.06 -6.33
CA ARG A 52 14.21 -16.74 -6.96
C ARG A 52 13.86 -15.27 -6.73
N PRO A 53 14.55 -14.35 -7.43
CA PRO A 53 14.41 -12.93 -7.17
C PRO A 53 13.04 -12.40 -7.57
N VAL A 54 12.57 -11.38 -6.85
CA VAL A 54 11.29 -10.71 -7.08
C VAL A 54 11.53 -9.25 -7.44
N LEU A 55 10.87 -8.77 -8.48
CA LEU A 55 10.93 -7.36 -8.89
C LEU A 55 9.83 -6.56 -8.17
N LEU A 56 10.25 -5.55 -7.39
CA LEU A 56 9.37 -4.56 -6.78
C LEU A 56 9.47 -3.24 -7.53
N LEU A 57 8.35 -2.80 -8.11
CA LEU A 57 8.23 -1.54 -8.85
C LEU A 57 7.65 -0.45 -7.94
N LEU A 58 8.36 0.67 -7.81
CA LEU A 58 7.97 1.80 -6.95
C LEU A 58 7.89 3.11 -7.76
N ASP A 59 7.08 4.05 -7.27
CA ASP A 59 6.90 5.38 -7.87
C ASP A 59 8.05 6.37 -7.64
N GLY A 60 9.06 5.96 -6.86
CA GLY A 60 10.21 6.81 -6.54
C GLY A 60 9.96 7.87 -5.47
N HIS A 61 8.86 7.78 -4.71
CA HIS A 61 8.62 8.70 -3.59
C HIS A 61 9.77 8.67 -2.56
N SER A 62 9.99 9.77 -1.84
CA SER A 62 11.15 9.94 -0.95
C SER A 62 11.20 8.93 0.20
N THR A 63 10.04 8.48 0.67
CA THR A 63 9.89 7.41 1.68
C THR A 63 10.37 6.05 1.18
N HIS A 64 10.36 5.84 -0.15
CA HIS A 64 10.77 4.59 -0.80
C HIS A 64 12.26 4.58 -1.17
N THR A 65 12.88 5.75 -1.29
CA THR A 65 14.20 5.91 -1.92
C THR A 65 15.31 6.30 -0.94
N LYS A 66 14.99 6.77 0.27
CA LYS A 66 15.95 7.24 1.28
C LYS A 66 16.01 6.35 2.52
N ASN A 67 16.11 5.03 2.33
CA ASN A 67 16.28 4.09 3.44
C ASN A 67 17.36 3.05 3.09
N ILE A 68 18.48 3.09 3.81
CA ILE A 68 19.60 2.15 3.61
C ILE A 68 19.26 0.74 4.07
N ASP A 69 18.48 0.62 5.15
CA ASP A 69 18.05 -0.66 5.70
C ASP A 69 17.16 -1.40 4.71
N LEU A 70 16.28 -0.67 4.01
CA LEU A 70 15.48 -1.20 2.92
C LEU A 70 16.35 -1.81 1.80
N ILE A 71 17.41 -1.11 1.38
CA ILE A 71 18.30 -1.59 0.32
C ILE A 71 19.04 -2.85 0.77
N ASN A 72 19.49 -2.90 2.02
CA ASN A 72 20.17 -4.06 2.60
C ASN A 72 19.23 -5.26 2.72
N GLU A 73 18.01 -5.04 3.20
CA GLU A 73 16.96 -6.07 3.28
C GLU A 73 16.61 -6.62 1.91
N ALA A 74 16.47 -5.75 0.91
CA ALA A 74 16.18 -6.14 -0.46
C ALA A 74 17.29 -7.02 -1.06
N ARG A 75 18.55 -6.63 -0.88
CA ARG A 75 19.70 -7.44 -1.34
C ARG A 75 19.76 -8.79 -0.65
N THR A 76 19.55 -8.81 0.67
CA THR A 76 19.59 -10.04 1.48
C THR A 76 18.54 -11.06 1.01
N HIS A 77 17.34 -10.58 0.65
CA HIS A 77 16.22 -11.45 0.29
C HIS A 77 15.97 -11.58 -1.21
N GLY A 78 16.87 -11.10 -2.07
CA GLY A 78 16.73 -11.22 -3.53
C GLY A 78 15.59 -10.36 -4.12
N VAL A 79 15.23 -9.25 -3.48
CA VAL A 79 14.26 -8.30 -4.04
C VAL A 79 15.00 -7.24 -4.86
N ILE A 80 14.61 -7.10 -6.12
CA ILE A 80 15.12 -6.06 -7.03
C ILE A 80 14.15 -4.89 -6.95
N ILE A 81 14.61 -3.72 -6.48
CA ILE A 81 13.78 -2.52 -6.43
C ILE A 81 14.06 -1.66 -7.66
N LEU A 82 13.02 -1.34 -8.42
CA LEU A 82 13.07 -0.41 -9.55
C LEU A 82 12.10 0.74 -9.30
N CYS A 83 12.64 1.97 -9.32
CA CYS A 83 11.85 3.19 -9.18
C CYS A 83 11.58 3.80 -10.56
N PHE A 84 10.33 4.20 -10.81
CA PHE A 84 9.98 4.90 -12.03
C PHE A 84 10.56 6.32 -12.05
N PRO A 85 10.87 6.87 -13.24
CA PRO A 85 11.25 8.27 -13.36
C PRO A 85 10.12 9.20 -12.89
N PRO A 86 10.44 10.38 -12.33
CA PRO A 86 9.44 11.35 -11.92
C PRO A 86 8.43 11.66 -13.05
N HIS A 87 7.17 11.91 -12.69
CA HIS A 87 6.08 12.28 -13.61
C HIS A 87 5.69 11.23 -14.66
N THR A 88 6.10 9.97 -14.50
CA THR A 88 5.70 8.87 -15.42
C THR A 88 4.56 7.99 -14.88
N THR A 89 4.08 8.24 -13.66
CA THR A 89 2.97 7.55 -12.97
C THR A 89 1.76 7.29 -13.87
N HIS A 90 1.27 8.33 -14.54
CA HIS A 90 0.08 8.28 -15.39
C HIS A 90 0.19 7.33 -16.61
N ARG A 91 1.40 6.87 -16.94
CA ARG A 91 1.65 5.92 -18.05
C ARG A 91 2.18 4.57 -17.58
N LEU A 92 2.96 4.55 -16.50
CA LEU A 92 3.73 3.37 -16.08
C LEU A 92 3.18 2.68 -14.83
N GLN A 93 2.38 3.35 -13.98
CA GLN A 93 1.81 2.71 -12.81
C GLN A 93 0.53 1.96 -13.16
N VAL A 94 0.71 0.68 -13.50
CA VAL A 94 -0.39 -0.27 -13.74
C VAL A 94 -1.32 -0.34 -12.52
N ALA A 95 -0.80 -0.21 -11.30
CA ALA A 95 -1.61 -0.16 -10.09
C ALA A 95 -2.63 0.99 -10.14
N ASP A 96 -2.21 2.20 -10.51
CA ASP A 96 -3.09 3.36 -10.54
C ASP A 96 -4.09 3.29 -11.70
N VAL A 97 -3.62 2.89 -12.88
CA VAL A 97 -4.43 2.92 -14.11
C VAL A 97 -5.37 1.72 -14.22
N ALA A 98 -4.86 0.51 -13.95
CA ALA A 98 -5.59 -0.73 -14.19
C ALA A 98 -6.38 -1.22 -12.96
N TYR A 99 -5.94 -0.89 -11.75
CA TYR A 99 -6.60 -1.35 -10.52
C TYR A 99 -7.32 -0.23 -9.77
N MET A 100 -6.62 0.84 -9.39
CA MET A 100 -7.20 1.89 -8.55
C MET A 100 -8.30 2.67 -9.27
N ARG A 101 -8.15 2.95 -10.57
CA ARG A 101 -9.18 3.68 -11.33
C ARG A 101 -10.52 2.91 -11.42
N PRO A 102 -10.56 1.62 -11.81
CA PRO A 102 -11.80 0.85 -11.72
C PRO A 102 -12.35 0.77 -10.31
N LEU A 103 -11.49 0.50 -9.31
CA LEU A 103 -11.91 0.42 -7.92
C LEU A 103 -12.62 1.71 -7.44
N SER A 104 -12.02 2.87 -7.70
CA SER A 104 -12.63 4.17 -7.37
C SER A 104 -13.99 4.33 -8.06
N THR A 105 -14.07 4.00 -9.34
CA THR A 105 -15.31 4.13 -10.12
C THR A 105 -16.45 3.29 -9.53
N TYR A 106 -16.18 2.02 -9.22
CA TYR A 106 -17.20 1.13 -8.66
C TYR A 106 -17.53 1.47 -7.21
N TYR A 107 -16.54 1.92 -6.43
CA TYR A 107 -16.75 2.38 -5.07
C TYR A 107 -17.68 3.60 -5.04
N ASP A 108 -17.46 4.57 -5.92
CA ASP A 108 -18.31 5.75 -6.07
C ASP A 108 -19.74 5.36 -6.47
N HIS A 109 -19.91 4.41 -7.38
CA HIS A 109 -21.22 3.88 -7.74
C HIS A 109 -21.95 3.27 -6.54
N GLN A 110 -21.26 2.48 -5.71
CA GLN A 110 -21.85 1.86 -4.52
C GLN A 110 -22.22 2.91 -3.46
N ILE A 111 -21.37 3.92 -3.25
CA ILE A 111 -21.68 5.04 -2.37
C ILE A 111 -22.93 5.78 -2.86
N MET A 112 -23.03 6.08 -4.16
CA MET A 112 -24.19 6.77 -4.71
C MET A 112 -25.47 5.94 -4.60
N ALA A 113 -25.40 4.63 -4.85
CA ALA A 113 -26.52 3.71 -4.70
C ALA A 113 -27.00 3.66 -3.25
N TRP A 114 -26.06 3.55 -2.30
CA TRP A 114 -26.36 3.57 -0.87
C TRP A 114 -27.04 4.87 -0.47
N HIS A 115 -26.47 6.04 -0.81
CA HIS A 115 -27.08 7.34 -0.51
C HIS A 115 -28.50 7.51 -1.04
N ARG A 116 -28.80 7.00 -2.25
CA ARG A 116 -30.16 7.03 -2.81
C ARG A 116 -31.12 6.13 -2.03
N SER A 117 -30.63 5.00 -1.54
CA SER A 117 -31.42 4.04 -0.76
C SER A 117 -31.58 4.41 0.72
N THR A 118 -30.74 5.30 1.25
CA THR A 118 -30.77 5.75 2.66
C THR A 118 -30.74 7.28 2.78
N PRO A 119 -31.79 8.01 2.34
CA PRO A 119 -31.85 9.47 2.47
C PRO A 119 -31.79 9.89 3.95
N GLY A 120 -30.94 10.87 4.28
CA GLY A 120 -30.83 11.44 5.63
C GLY A 120 -29.84 10.75 6.57
N MET A 121 -29.22 9.63 6.15
CA MET A 121 -28.10 9.01 6.87
C MET A 121 -26.76 9.49 6.29
N THR A 122 -26.46 10.76 6.44
CA THR A 122 -25.07 11.27 6.31
C THR A 122 -24.59 11.59 7.71
N LYS A 123 -23.39 11.09 8.07
CA LYS A 123 -22.72 11.51 9.31
C LYS A 123 -22.50 13.01 9.34
#